data_AF-A0A8J7YG19-F1
#
_entry.id   AF-A0A8J7YG19-F1
#
_cell.length_a   1.000
_cell.length_b   1.000
_cell.length_c   1.000
_cell.angle_alpha   90.00
_cell.angle_beta   90.00
_cell.angle_gamma   90.00
#
_symmetry.space_group_name_H-M   'P 1'
#
loop_
_entity.id
_entity.type
_entity.pdbx_description
1 polymer ?
#
loop_
_entity_poly.entity_id
_entity_poly.type
_entity_poly.pdbx_seq_one_letter_code
_entity_poly.pdbx_strand_id
1 'polypeptide(L)'
;MHKEQLMELHQFFVHVYKELVPEDNTCEFMELYKKLDVKPHHIHKLKSEQCAAIFLLSACIADYMYDDDMISGTLSLKLLGNAFKYMGPKSKKLDNIDKYLELLREKYSWKNKR
;
A
#
# COMPACT_ATOMS: atom_id res chain seq x y z
N MET A 1 4.08 18.22 4.19
CA MET A 1 3.90 17.71 5.57
C MET A 1 5.26 17.60 6.26
N HIS A 2 5.33 17.98 7.53
CA HIS A 2 6.48 17.74 8.40
C HIS A 2 6.62 16.24 8.70
N LYS A 3 7.78 15.82 9.22
CA LYS A 3 8.09 14.41 9.43
C LYS A 3 7.17 13.78 10.48
N GLU A 4 6.97 14.48 11.59
CA GLU A 4 6.08 14.06 12.68
C GLU A 4 4.64 13.87 12.18
N GLN A 5 4.12 14.82 11.38
CA GLN A 5 2.80 14.70 10.75
C GLN A 5 2.69 13.46 9.84
N LEU A 6 3.76 13.08 9.13
CA LEU A 6 3.77 11.85 8.32
C LEU A 6 3.79 10.59 9.20
N MET A 7 4.51 10.62 10.32
CA MET A 7 4.54 9.52 11.27
C MET A 7 3.17 9.31 11.94
N GLU A 8 2.50 10.40 12.34
CA GLU A 8 1.13 10.37 12.86
C GLU A 8 0.13 9.86 11.81
N LEU A 9 0.23 10.35 10.57
CA LEU A 9 -0.61 9.87 9.48
C LEU A 9 -0.38 8.38 9.19
N HIS A 10 0.88 7.93 9.21
CA HIS A 10 1.20 6.52 9.07
C HIS A 10 0.59 5.71 10.23
N GLN A 11 0.72 6.16 11.47
CA GLN A 11 0.09 5.51 12.62
C GLN A 11 -1.43 5.41 12.46
N PHE A 12 -2.07 6.46 11.96
CA PHE A 12 -3.50 6.47 11.65
C PHE A 12 -3.85 5.39 10.62
N PHE A 13 -3.14 5.31 9.49
CA PHE A 13 -3.41 4.30 8.47
C PHE A 13 -3.15 2.86 8.93
N VAL A 14 -2.20 2.64 9.84
CA VAL A 14 -2.04 1.32 10.50
C VAL A 14 -3.29 0.95 11.29
N HIS A 15 -3.91 1.90 12.01
CA HIS A 15 -5.16 1.64 12.71
C HIS A 15 -6.32 1.42 11.75
N VAL A 16 -6.48 2.29 10.74
CA VAL A 16 -7.55 2.13 9.74
C VAL A 16 -7.47 0.78 9.04
N TYR A 17 -6.27 0.33 8.68
CA TYR A 17 -6.09 -1.00 8.09
C TYR A 17 -6.57 -2.11 9.03
N LYS A 18 -6.16 -2.08 10.30
CA LYS A 18 -6.55 -3.09 11.30
C LYS A 18 -8.05 -3.13 11.58
N GLU A 19 -8.71 -1.97 11.56
CA GLU A 19 -10.15 -1.87 11.80
C GLU A 19 -10.99 -2.31 10.60
N LEU A 20 -10.53 -2.02 9.38
CA LEU A 20 -11.31 -2.28 8.16
C LEU A 20 -11.00 -3.61 7.51
N VAL A 21 -9.77 -4.09 7.60
CA VAL A 21 -9.30 -5.25 6.85
C VAL A 21 -9.14 -6.45 7.80
N PRO A 22 -9.89 -7.55 7.58
CA PRO A 22 -9.77 -8.77 8.37
C PRO A 22 -8.35 -9.33 8.41
N GLU A 23 -7.96 -9.97 9.52
CA GLU A 23 -6.61 -10.50 9.71
C GLU A 23 -6.24 -11.61 8.72
N ASP A 24 -7.22 -12.34 8.19
CA ASP A 24 -7.07 -13.40 7.20
C ASP A 24 -7.03 -12.88 5.75
N ASN A 25 -7.26 -11.58 5.53
CA ASN A 25 -7.22 -11.01 4.19
C ASN A 25 -5.79 -10.99 3.62
N THR A 26 -5.62 -11.66 2.48
CA THR A 26 -4.35 -11.69 1.76
C THR A 26 -4.26 -10.53 0.78
N CYS A 27 -3.59 -9.46 1.21
CA CYS A 27 -3.32 -8.30 0.37
C CYS A 27 -1.84 -8.24 -0.02
N GLU A 28 -1.58 -8.29 -1.31
CA GLU A 28 -0.23 -8.29 -1.88
C GLU A 28 0.60 -7.05 -1.51
N PHE A 29 -0.04 -5.89 -1.35
CA PHE A 29 0.62 -4.65 -0.97
C PHE A 29 1.03 -4.62 0.51
N MET A 30 0.35 -5.40 1.35
CA MET A 30 0.74 -5.56 2.75
C MET A 30 2.11 -6.24 2.86
N GLU A 31 2.40 -7.19 1.99
CA GLU A 31 3.73 -7.82 1.95
C GLU A 31 4.82 -6.84 1.52
N LEU A 32 4.50 -5.90 0.62
CA LEU A 32 5.40 -4.80 0.28
C LEU A 32 5.63 -3.86 1.45
N TYR A 33 4.57 -3.54 2.19
CA TYR A 33 4.64 -2.69 3.36
C TYR A 33 5.55 -3.31 4.43
N LYS A 34 5.39 -4.60 4.72
CA LYS A 34 6.26 -5.36 5.64
C LYS A 34 7.72 -5.35 5.18
N LYS A 35 7.99 -5.57 3.89
CA LYS A 35 9.34 -5.54 3.30
C LYS A 35 10.01 -4.17 3.35
N LEU A 36 9.22 -3.10 3.30
CA LEU A 36 9.75 -1.73 3.42
C LEU A 36 10.39 -1.49 4.80
N ASP A 37 9.99 -2.26 5.82
CA ASP A 37 10.52 -2.17 7.19
C ASP A 37 10.48 -0.74 7.75
N VAL A 38 9.34 -0.08 7.55
CA VAL A 38 9.07 1.27 8.06
C VAL A 38 7.89 1.18 9.00
N LYS A 39 8.08 1.60 10.24
CA LYS A 39 7.02 1.71 11.25
C LYS A 39 6.77 3.19 11.55
N PRO A 40 5.58 3.53 12.07
CA PRO A 40 5.24 4.92 12.39
C PRO A 40 6.25 5.61 13.31
N HIS A 41 6.76 4.90 14.32
CA HIS A 41 7.73 5.44 15.29
C HIS A 41 9.19 5.44 14.81
N HIS A 42 9.50 5.01 13.58
CA HIS A 42 10.87 4.99 13.06
C HIS A 42 11.36 6.40 12.68
N ILE A 43 11.82 7.17 13.68
CA ILE A 43 12.34 8.54 13.51
C ILE A 43 13.57 8.59 12.60
N HIS A 44 14.31 7.50 12.43
CA HIS A 44 15.49 7.47 11.55
C HIS A 44 15.16 7.20 10.07
N LYS A 45 13.95 6.77 9.74
CA LYS A 45 13.53 6.52 8.34
C LYS A 45 13.26 7.85 7.62
N LEU A 46 13.39 7.85 6.30
CA LEU A 46 13.20 9.04 5.47
C LEU A 46 11.72 9.44 5.38
N LYS A 47 11.44 10.73 5.12
CA LYS A 47 10.07 11.20 4.86
C LYS A 47 9.43 10.45 3.68
N SER A 48 10.21 10.18 2.64
CA SER A 48 9.75 9.45 1.45
C SER A 48 9.38 8.00 1.80
N GLU A 49 10.14 7.36 2.67
CA GLU A 49 9.83 6.01 3.17
C GLU A 49 8.52 5.98 3.97
N GLN A 50 8.28 6.99 4.82
CA GLN A 50 7.00 7.16 5.52
C GLN A 50 5.83 7.38 4.54
N CYS A 51 6.02 8.18 3.49
CA CYS A 51 5.01 8.36 2.43
C CYS A 51 4.73 7.04 1.69
N ALA A 52 5.77 6.28 1.32
CA ALA A 52 5.61 5.00 0.63
C ALA A 52 4.81 4.00 1.48
N ALA A 53 5.12 3.93 2.78
CA ALA A 53 4.38 3.12 3.74
C ALA A 53 2.88 3.47 3.80
N ILE A 54 2.56 4.77 3.91
CA ILE A 54 1.17 5.26 3.91
C ILE A 54 0.44 4.82 2.64
N PHE A 55 1.05 5.04 1.46
CA PHE A 55 0.41 4.69 0.19
C PHE A 55 0.20 3.19 0.01
N LEU A 56 1.11 2.33 0.50
CA LEU A 56 0.91 0.87 0.46
C LEU A 56 -0.26 0.44 1.35
N LEU A 57 -0.37 0.99 2.55
CA LEU A 57 -1.52 0.75 3.44
C LEU A 57 -2.82 1.21 2.77
N SER A 58 -2.84 2.41 2.20
CA SER A 58 -4.02 2.93 1.48
C SER A 58 -4.39 2.06 0.27
N ALA A 59 -3.41 1.60 -0.51
CA ALA A 59 -3.66 0.73 -1.66
C ALA A 59 -4.28 -0.60 -1.22
N CYS A 60 -3.86 -1.12 -0.08
CA CYS A 60 -4.35 -2.37 0.48
C CYS A 60 -5.80 -2.27 0.99
N ILE A 61 -6.10 -1.17 1.70
CA ILE A 61 -7.47 -0.85 2.10
C ILE A 61 -8.36 -0.70 0.86
N ALA A 62 -7.89 0.01 -0.16
CA ALA A 62 -8.62 0.21 -1.39
C ALA A 62 -8.88 -1.12 -2.14
N ASP A 63 -7.88 -2.00 -2.21
CA ASP A 63 -8.04 -3.31 -2.84
C ASP A 63 -9.08 -4.18 -2.12
N TYR A 64 -9.06 -4.19 -0.79
CA TYR A 64 -10.09 -4.86 0.02
C TYR A 64 -11.49 -4.28 -0.23
N MET A 65 -11.64 -2.95 -0.21
CA MET A 65 -12.92 -2.29 -0.47
C MET A 65 -13.43 -2.49 -1.89
N TYR A 66 -12.54 -2.71 -2.87
CA TYR A 66 -12.94 -3.09 -4.22
C TYR A 66 -13.52 -4.50 -4.25
N ASP A 67 -13.00 -5.43 -3.44
CA ASP A 67 -13.54 -6.78 -3.37
C ASP A 67 -15.01 -6.77 -2.89
N ASP A 68 -15.39 -5.78 -2.07
CA ASP A 68 -16.77 -5.48 -1.64
C ASP A 68 -17.57 -4.57 -2.60
N ASP A 69 -17.04 -4.29 -3.80
CA ASP A 69 -17.65 -3.42 -4.84
C ASP A 69 -17.95 -1.97 -4.37
N MET A 70 -17.30 -1.51 -3.29
CA MET A 70 -17.51 -0.17 -2.71
C MET A 70 -16.78 0.93 -3.47
N ILE A 71 -15.68 0.60 -4.16
CA ILE A 71 -14.83 1.57 -4.86
C ILE A 71 -14.32 1.03 -6.20
N SER A 72 -13.74 1.89 -7.04
CA SER A 72 -13.11 1.47 -8.31
C SER A 72 -11.76 0.79 -8.08
N GLY A 73 -11.54 -0.35 -8.76
CA GLY A 73 -10.26 -1.07 -8.77
C GLY A 73 -9.09 -0.27 -9.35
N THR A 74 -9.36 0.85 -10.04
CA THR A 74 -8.29 1.75 -10.52
C THR A 74 -7.65 2.58 -9.41
N LEU A 75 -8.30 2.70 -8.24
CA LEU A 75 -7.81 3.50 -7.13
C LEU A 75 -6.63 2.83 -6.42
N SER A 76 -6.72 1.54 -6.12
CA SER A 76 -5.64 0.75 -5.53
C SER A 76 -4.36 0.85 -6.38
N LEU A 77 -4.50 0.76 -7.70
CA LEU A 77 -3.39 0.90 -8.68
C LEU A 77 -2.73 2.27 -8.63
N LYS A 78 -3.52 3.35 -8.57
CA LYS A 78 -2.98 4.71 -8.46
C LYS A 78 -2.23 4.91 -7.14
N LEU A 79 -2.76 4.36 -6.04
CA LEU A 79 -2.13 4.42 -4.73
C LEU A 79 -0.82 3.63 -4.71
N LEU A 80 -0.78 2.44 -5.31
CA LEU A 80 0.43 1.65 -5.48
C LEU A 80 1.49 2.41 -6.30
N GLY A 81 1.10 3.03 -7.42
CA GLY A 81 1.99 3.86 -8.23
C GLY A 81 2.59 5.03 -7.42
N ASN A 82 1.78 5.66 -6.57
CA ASN A 82 2.25 6.70 -5.66
C ASN A 82 3.25 6.13 -4.64
N ALA A 83 3.01 4.95 -4.08
CA ALA A 83 3.97 4.31 -3.16
C ALA A 83 5.35 4.16 -3.82
N PHE A 84 5.39 3.66 -5.07
CA PHE A 84 6.64 3.49 -5.81
C PHE A 84 7.36 4.79 -6.13
N LYS A 85 6.62 5.88 -6.37
CA LYS A 85 7.21 7.21 -6.54
C LYS A 85 8.01 7.66 -5.31
N TYR A 86 7.59 7.26 -4.11
CA TYR A 86 8.25 7.63 -2.85
C TYR A 86 9.23 6.58 -2.33
N MET A 87 9.26 5.38 -2.91
CA MET A 87 10.31 4.40 -2.68
C MET A 87 11.63 4.92 -3.26
N GLY A 88 12.59 5.21 -2.38
CA GLY A 88 13.90 5.72 -2.80
C GLY A 88 14.74 4.68 -3.56
N PRO A 89 15.90 5.08 -4.12
CA PRO A 89 16.79 4.17 -4.84
C PRO A 89 17.33 2.99 -3.99
N LYS A 90 17.34 3.10 -2.65
CA LYS A 90 17.71 1.97 -1.75
C LYS A 90 16.60 0.91 -1.61
N SER A 91 15.34 1.27 -1.85
CA SER A 91 14.21 0.33 -1.94
C SER A 91 13.98 -0.21 -3.36
N LYS A 92 14.82 0.17 -4.34
CA LYS A 92 14.83 -0.43 -5.70
C LYS A 92 15.16 -1.93 -5.72
N LYS A 93 15.45 -2.55 -4.57
CA LYS A 93 15.47 -4.02 -4.45
C LYS A 93 14.08 -4.67 -4.58
N LEU A 94 13.04 -3.88 -4.84
CA LEU A 94 11.75 -4.40 -5.24
C LEU A 94 11.70 -4.57 -6.77
N ASP A 95 12.42 -5.57 -7.27
CA ASP A 95 12.51 -5.96 -8.70
C ASP A 95 11.18 -6.46 -9.30
N ASN A 96 10.01 -6.02 -8.80
CA ASN A 96 8.73 -6.70 -9.04
C ASN A 96 7.54 -5.76 -9.26
N ILE A 97 7.72 -4.46 -9.53
CA ILE A 97 6.59 -3.57 -9.85
C ILE A 97 5.76 -4.17 -10.98
N ASP A 98 6.42 -4.64 -12.04
CA ASP A 98 5.75 -5.27 -13.18
C ASP A 98 4.99 -6.53 -12.77
N LYS A 99 5.56 -7.36 -11.88
CA LYS A 99 4.87 -8.52 -11.30
C LYS A 99 3.63 -8.14 -10.49
N TYR A 100 3.69 -7.10 -9.66
CA TYR A 100 2.51 -6.63 -8.92
C TYR A 100 1.46 -6.03 -9.86
N LEU A 101 1.89 -5.30 -10.89
CA LEU A 101 0.96 -4.80 -11.91
C LEU A 101 0.31 -5.95 -12.70
N GLU A 102 1.04 -7.04 -12.95
CA GLU A 102 0.53 -8.25 -13.61
C GLU A 102 -0.49 -9.00 -12.74
N LEU A 103 -0.16 -9.28 -11.47
CA LEU A 103 -1.06 -9.92 -10.49
C LEU A 103 -2.38 -9.15 -10.34
N LEU A 104 -2.30 -7.81 -10.30
CA LEU A 104 -3.49 -6.97 -10.23
C LEU A 104 -4.28 -6.98 -11.53
N ARG A 105 -3.62 -6.92 -12.69
CA ARG A 105 -4.32 -7.04 -13.98
C ARG A 105 -5.06 -8.35 -14.09
N GLU A 106 -4.47 -9.45 -13.64
CA GLU A 106 -5.15 -10.74 -13.57
C GLU A 106 -6.34 -10.70 -12.60
N LYS A 107 -6.17 -10.21 -11.37
CA LYS A 107 -7.23 -10.07 -10.37
C LYS A 107 -8.43 -9.28 -10.90
N TYR A 108 -8.18 -8.09 -11.47
CA TYR A 108 -9.23 -7.22 -12.00
C TYR A 108 -9.84 -7.75 -13.32
N SER A 109 -9.07 -8.47 -14.16
CA SER A 109 -9.60 -9.12 -15.37
C SER A 109 -10.54 -10.27 -15.06
N TRP A 110 -10.24 -11.07 -14.03
CA TRP A 110 -11.10 -12.17 -13.59
C TRP A 110 -12.42 -11.70 -12.99
N LYS A 111 -12.43 -10.62 -12.20
CA LYS A 111 -13.66 -10.10 -11.57
C LYS A 111 -14.64 -9.51 -12.59
N ASN A 112 -14.15 -8.86 -13.65
CA ASN A 112 -14.98 -8.34 -14.75
C ASN A 112 -15.65 -9.43 -15.64
N LYS A 113 -15.30 -10.71 -15.46
CA LYS A 113 -15.92 -11.83 -16.18
C LYS A 113 -17.04 -12.53 -15.39
N ARG A 114 -17.26 -12.16 -14.13
CA ARG A 114 -18.35 -12.71 -13.29
C ARG A 114 -19.56 -11.80 -13.30
#